data_AF-A0A943JR24-F1
#
_entry.id   AF-A0A943JR24-F1
#
_cell.length_a   1.000
_cell.length_b   1.000
_cell.length_c   1.000
_cell.angle_alpha   90.00
_cell.angle_beta   90.00
_cell.angle_gamma   90.00
#
_symmetry.space_group_name_H-M   'P 1'
#
loop_
_entity.id
_entity.type
_entity.pdbx_description
1 polymer ?
#
loop_
_entity_poly.entity_id
_entity_poly.type
_entity_poly.pdbx_seq_one_letter_code
_entity_poly.pdbx_strand_id
1 'polypeptide(L)'
;MLSEKLTKRIGTIAREFEKMGYTLEEDLLELAEMREDIAERLENTKFKKIEFYEDKELHSVGMTLEDVQIEFFITEGEDEEGPWYEAEAEIIFF
;
A
#
# COMPACT_ATOMS: atom_id res chain seq x y z
N MET A 1 3.27 10.42 -14.73
CA MET A 1 3.61 9.09 -15.26
C MET A 1 4.70 8.50 -14.39
N LEU A 2 4.40 7.38 -13.74
CA LEU A 2 5.35 6.64 -12.93
C LEU A 2 6.47 6.02 -13.79
N SER A 3 7.66 5.86 -13.23
CA SER A 3 8.77 5.20 -13.91
C SER A 3 8.51 3.70 -14.02
N GLU A 4 9.05 3.03 -15.06
CA GLU A 4 8.94 1.56 -15.18
C GLU A 4 9.57 0.83 -13.97
N LYS A 5 10.62 1.43 -13.39
CA LYS A 5 11.28 0.92 -12.18
C LYS A 5 10.32 0.97 -10.98
N LEU A 6 9.62 2.10 -10.79
CA LEU A 6 8.63 2.28 -9.73
C LEU A 6 7.41 1.37 -9.93
N THR A 7 6.87 1.24 -11.15
CA THR A 7 5.74 0.32 -11.41
C THR A 7 6.11 -1.12 -11.07
N LYS A 8 7.28 -1.62 -11.49
CA LYS A 8 7.77 -2.96 -11.11
C LYS A 8 7.97 -3.11 -9.61
N ARG A 9 8.37 -2.02 -8.95
CA ARG A 9 8.59 -1.96 -7.51
C ARG A 9 7.28 -2.09 -6.76
N ILE A 10 6.27 -1.32 -7.16
CA ILE A 10 4.90 -1.38 -6.63
C ILE A 10 4.32 -2.79 -6.81
N GLY A 11 4.40 -3.39 -8.01
CA GLY A 11 3.93 -4.77 -8.19
C GLY A 11 4.67 -5.82 -7.34
N THR A 12 5.91 -5.56 -6.92
CA THR A 12 6.62 -6.45 -5.97
C THR A 12 6.12 -6.25 -4.54
N ILE A 13 5.84 -5.00 -4.15
CA ILE A 13 5.29 -4.63 -2.84
C ILE A 13 3.84 -5.16 -2.71
N ALA A 14 3.02 -4.97 -3.74
CA ALA A 14 1.64 -5.43 -3.80
C ALA A 14 1.52 -6.94 -3.53
N ARG A 15 2.45 -7.75 -4.05
CA ARG A 15 2.49 -9.19 -3.77
C ARG A 15 2.69 -9.56 -2.31
N GLU A 16 3.29 -8.69 -1.49
CA GLU A 16 3.35 -8.93 -0.04
C GLU A 16 1.99 -8.69 0.61
N PHE A 17 1.23 -7.69 0.15
CA PHE A 17 -0.17 -7.47 0.55
C PHE A 17 -1.10 -8.59 0.07
N GLU A 18 -0.91 -9.12 -1.14
CA GLU A 18 -1.69 -10.27 -1.63
C GLU A 18 -1.51 -11.51 -0.76
N LYS A 19 -0.30 -11.75 -0.23
CA LYS A 19 -0.06 -12.84 0.73
C LYS A 19 -0.81 -12.65 2.04
N MET A 20 -1.13 -11.42 2.39
CA MET A 20 -1.96 -11.05 3.55
C MET A 20 -3.46 -11.04 3.23
N GLY A 21 -3.84 -11.20 1.95
CA GLY A 21 -5.23 -11.25 1.50
C GLY A 21 -5.76 -9.95 0.88
N TYR A 22 -4.89 -8.96 0.63
CA TYR A 22 -5.27 -7.64 0.15
C TYR A 22 -4.69 -7.35 -1.24
N THR A 23 -5.53 -6.92 -2.18
CA THR A 23 -5.09 -6.49 -3.51
C THR A 23 -4.97 -4.97 -3.52
N LEU A 24 -3.75 -4.45 -3.34
CA LEU A 24 -3.49 -3.01 -3.18
C LEU A 24 -2.62 -2.42 -4.31
N GLU A 25 -2.46 -3.11 -5.43
CA GLU A 25 -1.58 -2.65 -6.51
C GLU A 25 -2.07 -1.33 -7.11
N GLU A 26 -3.37 -1.22 -7.40
CA GLU A 26 -3.98 0.00 -7.95
C GLU A 26 -3.90 1.16 -6.93
N ASP A 27 -4.23 0.90 -5.66
CA ASP A 27 -4.15 1.91 -4.59
C ASP A 27 -2.73 2.45 -4.42
N LEU A 28 -1.71 1.58 -4.50
CA LEU A 28 -0.31 1.98 -4.44
C LEU A 28 0.14 2.79 -5.67
N LEU A 29 -0.38 2.45 -6.85
CA LEU A 29 -0.11 3.22 -8.08
C LEU A 29 -0.74 4.62 -7.97
N GLU A 30 -2.00 4.70 -7.58
CA GLU A 30 -2.71 5.97 -7.39
C GLU A 30 -2.01 6.83 -6.33
N LEU A 31 -1.63 6.24 -5.19
CA LEU A 31 -0.89 6.93 -4.14
C LEU A 31 0.44 7.50 -4.66
N ALA A 32 1.20 6.72 -5.43
CA ALA A 32 2.46 7.16 -6.01
C ALA A 32 2.26 8.24 -7.10
N GLU A 33 1.15 8.23 -7.82
CA GLU A 33 0.82 9.29 -8.78
C GLU A 33 0.43 10.61 -8.10
N MET A 34 -0.28 10.52 -6.97
CA MET A 34 -0.72 11.68 -6.20
C MET A 34 0.38 12.28 -5.31
N ARG A 35 1.35 11.46 -4.88
CA ARG A 35 2.37 11.83 -3.88
C ARG A 35 3.77 11.46 -4.36
N GLU A 36 4.46 12.42 -4.98
CA GLU A 36 5.84 12.27 -5.48
C GLU A 36 6.83 11.88 -4.37
N ASP A 37 6.64 12.40 -3.15
CA ASP A 37 7.45 12.08 -1.99
C ASP A 37 7.31 10.63 -1.51
N ILE A 38 6.15 10.01 -1.75
CA ILE A 38 5.90 8.59 -1.48
C ILE A 38 6.40 7.73 -2.63
N ALA A 39 6.20 8.17 -3.87
CA ALA A 39 6.76 7.53 -5.05
C ALA A 39 8.29 7.36 -4.95
N GLU A 40 9.00 8.41 -4.53
CA GLU A 40 10.45 8.37 -4.33
C GLU A 40 10.86 7.34 -3.26
N ARG A 41 10.12 7.28 -2.14
CA ARG A 41 10.39 6.32 -1.06
C ARG A 41 10.10 4.88 -1.47
N LEU A 42 8.97 4.63 -2.13
CA LEU A 42 8.64 3.31 -2.67
C LEU A 42 9.73 2.82 -3.62
N GLU A 43 10.22 3.71 -4.50
CA GLU A 43 11.24 3.37 -5.49
C GLU A 43 12.63 3.10 -4.87
N ASN A 44 13.00 3.82 -3.81
CA ASN A 44 14.39 3.87 -3.32
C ASN A 44 14.63 3.16 -1.97
N THR A 45 13.61 2.93 -1.16
CA THR A 45 13.75 2.13 0.07
C THR A 45 14.13 0.70 -0.30
N LYS A 46 15.20 0.17 0.31
CA LYS A 46 15.65 -1.21 0.05
C LYS A 46 14.58 -2.20 0.49
N PHE A 47 14.24 -3.20 -0.33
CA PHE A 47 13.11 -4.11 -0.06
C PHE A 47 13.21 -4.80 1.30
N LYS A 48 14.41 -5.25 1.67
CA LYS A 48 14.70 -5.87 2.97
C LYS A 48 14.54 -4.96 4.19
N LYS A 49 14.33 -3.66 3.98
CA LYS A 49 14.07 -2.66 5.01
C LYS A 49 12.61 -2.24 5.06
N ILE A 50 11.78 -2.74 4.14
CA ILE A 50 10.35 -2.54 4.18
C ILE A 50 9.80 -3.53 5.20
N GLU A 51 9.13 -3.01 6.21
CA GLU A 51 8.42 -3.82 7.19
C GLU A 51 6.94 -3.80 6.83
N PHE A 52 6.35 -4.97 6.67
CA PHE A 52 4.93 -5.14 6.35
C PHE A 52 4.20 -5.59 7.61
N TYR A 53 2.98 -5.11 7.81
CA TYR A 53 2.18 -5.45 8.98
C TYR A 53 0.68 -5.45 8.66
N GLU A 54 -0.07 -6.17 9.49
CA GLU A 54 -1.53 -6.24 9.50
C GLU A 54 -1.98 -5.90 10.93
N ASP A 55 -2.90 -4.94 11.08
CA ASP A 55 -3.55 -4.62 12.34
C ASP A 55 -5.02 -5.03 12.28
N LYS A 56 -5.35 -6.08 13.02
CA LYS A 56 -6.71 -6.63 13.07
C LYS A 56 -7.66 -5.86 13.96
N GLU A 57 -7.14 -5.06 14.89
CA GLU A 57 -7.98 -4.22 15.76
C GLU A 57 -8.42 -2.96 15.01
N LEU A 58 -7.53 -2.40 14.20
CA LEU A 58 -7.80 -1.23 13.36
C LEU A 58 -8.38 -1.57 11.99
N HIS A 59 -8.45 -2.85 11.64
CA HIS A 59 -8.83 -3.32 10.30
C HIS A 59 -7.98 -2.67 9.21
N SER A 60 -6.66 -2.66 9.41
CA SER A 60 -5.70 -2.03 8.50
C SER A 60 -4.55 -2.95 8.13
N VAL A 61 -3.91 -2.63 7.01
CA VAL A 61 -2.66 -3.26 6.56
C VAL A 61 -1.72 -2.17 6.10
N GLY A 62 -0.42 -2.35 6.29
CA GLY A 62 0.50 -1.29 5.91
C GLY A 62 1.94 -1.71 5.79
N MET A 63 2.77 -0.71 5.53
CA MET A 63 4.20 -0.85 5.48
C MET A 63 4.95 0.36 6.03
N THR A 64 6.15 0.11 6.53
CA THR A 64 7.09 1.14 6.94
C THR A 64 8.26 1.19 5.97
N LEU A 65 8.52 2.37 5.40
CA LEU A 65 9.63 2.66 4.48
C LEU A 65 10.69 3.51 5.20
N GLU A 66 11.32 2.96 6.24
CA GLU A 66 12.25 3.67 7.14
C GLU A 66 11.60 4.81 7.95
N ASP A 67 11.45 6.00 7.35
CA ASP A 67 11.00 7.23 8.01
C ASP A 67 9.51 7.56 7.79
N VAL A 68 8.82 6.72 7.01
CA VAL A 68 7.40 6.87 6.72
C VAL A 68 6.67 5.55 6.92
N GLN A 69 5.44 5.64 7.43
CA GLN A 69 4.48 4.56 7.46
C GLN A 69 3.35 4.90 6.48
N ILE A 70 2.96 3.90 5.68
CA ILE A 70 1.80 3.93 4.79
C ILE A 70 0.86 2.86 5.30
N GLU A 71 -0.33 3.26 5.72
CA GLU A 71 -1.33 2.39 6.32
C GLU A 71 -2.62 2.48 5.51
N PHE A 72 -3.19 1.33 5.16
CA PHE A 72 -4.44 1.21 4.41
C PHE A 72 -5.52 0.70 5.36
N PHE A 73 -6.51 1.54 5.64
CA PHE A 73 -7.70 1.13 6.38
C PHE A 73 -8.66 0.44 5.43
N ILE A 74 -9.07 -0.77 5.79
CA ILE A 74 -9.89 -1.63 4.95
C ILE A 74 -11.34 -1.54 5.44
N THR A 75 -12.21 -1.08 4.55
CA THR A 75 -13.66 -1.11 4.76
C THR A 75 -14.26 -2.17 3.86
N GLU A 76 -14.94 -3.15 4.45
CA GLU A 76 -15.62 -4.21 3.71
C GLU A 76 -17.14 -4.01 3.76
N GLY A 77 -17.83 -4.36 2.69
CA GLY A 77 -19.29 -4.36 2.62
C GLY A 77 -19.83 -5.43 1.68
N GLU A 78 -21.14 -5.54 1.63
CA GLU A 78 -21.85 -6.42 0.70
C GLU A 78 -23.05 -5.65 0.14
N ASP A 79 -23.17 -5.61 -1.18
CA ASP A 79 -24.29 -4.98 -1.89
C ASP A 79 -24.92 -5.94 -2.91
N GLU A 80 -25.76 -5.41 -3.80
CA GLU A 80 -26.46 -6.21 -4.83
C GLU A 80 -25.49 -6.82 -5.88
N GLU A 81 -24.27 -6.31 -6.01
CA GLU A 81 -23.23 -6.80 -6.92
C GLU A 81 -22.28 -7.81 -6.25
N GLY A 82 -22.25 -7.85 -4.91
CA GLY A 82 -21.52 -8.81 -4.10
C GLY A 82 -20.70 -8.17 -2.99
N PRO A 83 -19.74 -8.90 -2.40
CA PRO A 83 -18.80 -8.32 -1.45
C PRO A 83 -17.87 -7.33 -2.14
N TRP A 84 -17.68 -6.17 -1.53
CA TRP A 84 -16.73 -5.16 -1.95
C TRP A 84 -15.79 -4.81 -0.79
N TYR A 85 -14.61 -4.29 -1.11
CA TYR A 85 -13.74 -3.64 -0.14
C TYR A 85 -13.17 -2.35 -0.72
N GLU A 86 -12.91 -1.39 0.16
CA GLU A 86 -12.27 -0.11 -0.13
C GLU A 86 -11.07 0.06 0.79
N ALA A 87 -9.98 0.61 0.27
CA ALA A 87 -8.76 0.87 1.01
C ALA A 87 -8.47 2.38 1.06
N GLU A 88 -8.42 2.96 2.27
CA GLU A 88 -8.05 4.36 2.46
C GLU A 88 -6.63 4.47 3.00
N ALA A 89 -5.76 5.20 2.30
CA ALA A 89 -4.36 5.35 2.68
C ALA A 89 -4.13 6.53 3.65
N GLU A 90 -3.56 6.25 4.82
CA GLU A 90 -2.99 7.22 5.74
C GLU A 90 -1.45 7.17 5.70
N ILE A 91 -0.82 8.35 5.78
CA ILE A 91 0.64 8.50 5.74
C ILE A 91 1.12 9.17 7.02
N ILE A 92 2.05 8.52 7.72
CA ILE A 92 2.64 9.00 8.97
C ILE A 92 4.15 9.16 8.79
N PHE A 93 4.68 10.35 9.10
CA PHE A 93 6.12 10.64 9.08
C PHE A 93 6.70 10.65 10.51
N PHE A 94 7.92 10.15 10.68
CA PHE A 94 8.63 10.08 11.97
C PHE A 94 9.79 11.08 12.10
#